data_AF-A0A2T8HMX9-F1
#
_entry.id   AF-A0A2T8HMX9-F1
#
_cell.length_a   1.000
_cell.length_b   1.000
_cell.length_c   1.000
_cell.angle_alpha   90.00
_cell.angle_beta   90.00
_cell.angle_gamma   90.00
#
_symmetry.space_group_name_H-M   'P 1'
#
loop_
_entity.id
_entity.type
_entity.pdbx_description
1 polymer ?
#
loop_
_entity_poly.entity_id
_entity_poly.type
_entity_poly.pdbx_seq_one_letter_code
_entity_poly.pdbx_strand_id
1 'polypeptide(L)'
;MNKIYWILSTIALLVFSCSESELIPVEPGTEVQERLRSKFSSELKCTKQGEMQTNLYQGIYEGATVYFVAVMCPNCNTVPPKSGYTEKLEEVIFSDFQNVTDMKIVYDSCTRKFSK
;
A
#
# COMPACT_ATOMS: atom_id res chain seq x y z
N MET A 1 -58.52 25.52 -22.08
CA MET A 1 -58.05 24.48 -21.13
C MET A 1 -56.95 23.69 -21.79
N ASN A 2 -55.68 23.94 -21.49
CA ASN A 2 -54.58 23.06 -21.91
C ASN A 2 -53.43 23.11 -20.89
N LYS A 3 -53.51 22.15 -19.97
CA LYS A 3 -52.49 21.28 -19.36
C LYS A 3 -51.04 21.81 -19.25
N ILE A 4 -50.79 22.27 -18.03
CA ILE A 4 -49.61 22.15 -17.14
C ILE A 4 -48.43 21.30 -17.66
N TYR A 5 -47.26 21.95 -17.59
CA TYR A 5 -45.84 21.56 -17.62
C TYR A 5 -45.46 20.19 -17.04
N TRP A 6 -44.28 19.66 -17.38
CA TRP A 6 -43.17 19.39 -16.43
C TRP A 6 -41.96 18.74 -17.15
N ILE A 7 -40.91 19.55 -17.31
CA ILE A 7 -39.47 19.28 -17.13
C ILE A 7 -39.01 17.81 -17.19
N LEU A 8 -38.30 17.45 -18.26
CA LEU A 8 -37.43 16.26 -18.32
C LEU A 8 -35.96 16.72 -18.20
N SER A 9 -35.47 16.81 -16.96
CA SER A 9 -34.05 16.97 -16.63
C SER A 9 -33.42 15.59 -16.54
N THR A 10 -32.62 15.21 -17.53
CA THR A 10 -31.84 13.97 -17.56
C THR A 10 -30.50 14.21 -16.87
N ILE A 11 -30.46 13.99 -15.56
CA ILE A 11 -29.20 13.96 -14.80
C ILE A 11 -28.67 12.53 -14.89
N ALA A 12 -27.71 12.30 -15.78
CA ALA A 12 -26.91 11.09 -15.81
C ALA A 12 -25.95 11.10 -14.61
N LEU A 13 -26.42 10.55 -13.48
CA LEU A 13 -25.56 10.15 -12.38
C LEU A 13 -24.71 8.96 -12.85
N LEU A 14 -23.52 9.26 -13.36
CA LEU A 14 -22.42 8.30 -13.43
C LEU A 14 -22.08 7.94 -11.99
N VAL A 15 -22.71 6.88 -11.48
CA VAL A 15 -22.29 6.19 -10.28
C VAL A 15 -20.90 5.62 -10.56
N PHE A 16 -19.87 6.33 -10.09
CA PHE A 16 -18.57 5.75 -9.84
C PHE A 16 -18.79 4.59 -8.87
N SER A 17 -18.86 3.38 -9.42
CA SER A 17 -18.82 2.13 -8.65
C SER A 17 -17.44 2.05 -8.01
N CYS A 18 -17.31 2.65 -6.83
CA CYS A 18 -16.21 2.38 -5.93
C CYS A 18 -16.51 0.99 -5.35
N SER A 19 -15.91 -0.05 -5.93
CA SER A 19 -16.03 -1.42 -5.42
C SER A 19 -15.57 -1.45 -3.96
N GLU A 20 -16.53 -1.66 -3.07
CA GLU A 20 -16.35 -1.77 -1.63
C GLU A 20 -15.43 -2.95 -1.35
N SER A 21 -14.16 -2.67 -1.06
CA SER A 21 -13.24 -3.68 -0.54
C SER A 21 -13.74 -4.08 0.85
N GLU A 22 -13.99 -5.37 1.06
CA GLU A 22 -14.37 -5.93 2.36
C GLU A 22 -13.58 -5.26 3.50
N LEU A 23 -14.31 -4.69 4.46
CA LEU A 23 -13.77 -3.98 5.60
C LEU A 23 -13.16 -4.99 6.59
N ILE A 24 -12.04 -5.60 6.22
CA ILE A 24 -11.20 -6.32 7.18
C ILE A 24 -10.65 -5.28 8.16
N PRO A 25 -10.93 -5.39 9.48
CA PRO A 25 -10.41 -4.49 10.48
C PRO A 25 -8.88 -4.48 10.44
N VAL A 26 -8.29 -3.29 10.40
CA VAL A 26 -6.83 -3.12 10.50
C VAL A 26 -6.46 -3.31 11.97
N GLU A 27 -5.62 -4.30 12.27
CA GLU A 27 -5.03 -4.43 13.62
C GLU A 27 -4.11 -3.22 13.84
N PRO A 28 -4.14 -2.54 15.01
CA PRO A 28 -3.35 -1.34 15.23
C PRO A 28 -1.86 -1.67 15.36
N GLY A 29 -1.03 -0.97 14.57
CA GLY A 29 0.43 -1.03 14.67
C GLY A 29 0.99 -0.07 15.73
N THR A 30 2.32 0.00 15.85
CA THR A 30 2.98 1.08 16.59
C THR A 30 2.81 2.42 15.86
N GLU A 31 3.05 3.55 16.55
CA GLU A 31 2.98 4.88 15.92
C GLU A 31 3.88 4.99 14.68
N VAL A 32 5.09 4.43 14.76
CA VAL A 32 6.06 4.39 13.65
C VAL A 32 5.51 3.57 12.48
N GLN A 33 4.98 2.38 12.76
CA GLN A 33 4.43 1.48 11.76
C GLN A 33 3.22 2.10 11.03
N GLU A 34 2.32 2.75 11.77
CA GLU A 34 1.16 3.44 11.20
C GLU A 34 1.58 4.64 10.36
N ARG A 35 2.56 5.43 10.82
CA ARG A 35 3.12 6.55 10.05
C ARG A 35 3.71 6.09 8.72
N LEU A 36 4.49 5.00 8.73
CA LEU A 36 5.08 4.42 7.53
C LEU A 36 4.02 3.81 6.61
N ARG A 37 3.05 3.07 7.16
CA ARG A 37 1.90 2.55 6.39
C ARG A 37 1.15 3.68 5.68
N SER A 38 0.93 4.80 6.38
CA SER A 38 0.29 5.99 5.83
C SER A 38 1.13 6.60 4.69
N LYS A 39 2.44 6.79 4.91
CA LYS A 39 3.39 7.28 3.90
C LYS A 39 3.35 6.48 2.60
N PHE A 40 3.24 5.15 2.70
CA PHE A 40 3.23 4.22 1.56
C PHE A 40 1.83 3.79 1.10
N SER A 41 0.76 4.38 1.64
CA SER A 41 -0.62 3.90 1.44
C SER A 41 -1.03 3.73 -0.03
N SER A 42 -0.56 4.58 -0.93
CA SER A 42 -0.85 4.50 -2.37
C SER A 42 -0.12 3.36 -3.10
N GLU A 43 0.96 2.86 -2.51
CA GLU A 43 1.80 1.79 -3.04
C GLU A 43 1.42 0.43 -2.47
N LEU A 44 0.81 0.39 -1.28
CA LEU A 44 0.35 -0.82 -0.60
C LEU A 44 -0.94 -1.36 -1.24
N LYS A 45 -0.79 -2.36 -2.11
CA LYS A 45 -1.87 -3.02 -2.84
C LYS A 45 -1.90 -4.51 -2.58
N CYS A 46 -3.11 -5.04 -2.45
CA CYS A 46 -3.39 -6.47 -2.57
C CYS A 46 -4.28 -6.68 -3.79
N THR A 47 -3.80 -7.42 -4.79
CA THR A 47 -4.66 -7.88 -5.90
C THR A 47 -5.16 -9.29 -5.60
N LYS A 48 -4.23 -10.20 -5.25
CA LYS A 48 -4.53 -11.55 -4.79
C LYS A 48 -3.42 -12.07 -3.89
N GLN A 49 -3.80 -12.60 -2.73
CA GLN A 49 -2.86 -13.09 -1.73
C GLN A 49 -2.01 -14.24 -2.29
N GLY A 50 -0.70 -14.16 -2.08
CA GLY A 50 0.26 -15.19 -2.53
C GLY A 50 0.60 -15.14 -4.03
N GLU A 51 -0.03 -14.25 -4.80
CA GLU A 51 0.29 -14.06 -6.22
C GLU A 51 0.97 -12.73 -6.47
N MET A 52 0.25 -11.62 -6.28
CA MET A 52 0.78 -10.28 -6.48
C MET A 52 0.21 -9.34 -5.43
N GLN A 53 1.10 -8.97 -4.51
CA GLN A 53 0.84 -7.99 -3.47
C GLN A 53 2.11 -7.18 -3.20
N THR A 54 1.93 -5.95 -2.80
CA THR A 54 3.00 -5.05 -2.37
C THR A 54 2.81 -4.80 -0.88
N ASN A 55 3.80 -5.18 -0.08
CA ASN A 55 3.76 -5.09 1.38
C ASN A 55 4.78 -4.07 1.86
N LEU A 56 4.63 -3.62 3.11
CA LEU A 56 5.66 -2.84 3.78
C LEU A 56 6.68 -3.79 4.40
N TYR A 57 7.95 -3.56 4.11
CA TYR A 57 9.08 -4.28 4.69
C TYR A 57 9.96 -3.33 5.48
N GLN A 58 10.74 -3.91 6.39
CA GLN A 58 11.93 -3.30 6.97
C GLN A 58 13.15 -4.14 6.61
N GLY A 59 14.31 -3.51 6.58
CA GLY A 59 15.62 -4.16 6.50
C GLY A 59 16.71 -3.24 7.03
N ILE A 60 17.95 -3.72 6.98
CA ILE A 60 19.13 -2.94 7.34
C ILE A 60 19.89 -2.59 6.06
N TYR A 61 20.17 -1.31 5.85
CA TYR A 61 20.97 -0.81 4.73
C TYR A 61 22.02 0.16 5.26
N GLU A 62 23.29 -0.08 4.97
CA GLU A 62 24.43 0.73 5.45
C GLU A 62 24.40 0.97 6.98
N GLY A 63 23.92 -0.02 7.74
CA GLY A 63 23.82 0.03 9.20
C GLY A 63 22.59 0.76 9.76
N ALA A 64 21.70 1.28 8.90
CA ALA A 64 20.45 1.93 9.31
C ALA A 64 19.23 1.04 9.01
N THR A 65 18.22 1.09 9.89
CA THR A 65 16.90 0.51 9.61
C THR A 65 16.20 1.33 8.55
N VAL A 66 15.82 0.69 7.46
CA VAL A 66 15.10 1.29 6.33
C VAL A 66 13.80 0.54 6.07
N TYR A 67 12.78 1.29 5.67
CA TYR A 67 11.45 0.81 5.36
C TYR A 67 11.12 1.07 3.90
N PHE A 68 10.57 0.08 3.22
CA PHE A 68 10.31 0.16 1.78
C PHE A 68 9.15 -0.75 1.39
N VAL A 69 8.55 -0.46 0.24
CA VAL A 69 7.52 -1.31 -0.36
C VAL A 69 8.19 -2.27 -1.33
N ALA A 70 7.92 -3.57 -1.16
CA ALA A 70 8.39 -4.59 -2.10
C ALA A 70 7.23 -5.47 -2.56
N VAL A 71 7.34 -5.94 -3.80
CA VAL A 71 6.38 -6.86 -4.42
C VAL A 71 6.67 -8.29 -3.94
N MET A 72 5.69 -8.93 -3.32
CA MET A 72 5.69 -10.38 -3.11
C MET A 72 4.99 -11.05 -4.29
N CYS A 73 5.79 -11.57 -5.22
CA CYS A 73 5.35 -12.48 -6.28
C CYS A 73 6.44 -13.52 -6.54
N PRO A 74 6.31 -14.75 -6.01
CA PRO A 74 7.36 -15.79 -6.12
C PRO A 74 7.76 -16.16 -7.56
N ASN A 75 6.84 -15.99 -8.51
CA ASN A 75 7.03 -16.36 -9.91
C ASN A 75 7.28 -15.16 -10.83
N CYS A 76 7.48 -13.95 -10.28
CA CYS A 76 7.70 -12.74 -11.06
C CYS A 76 9.16 -12.27 -10.94
N ASN A 77 9.74 -11.79 -12.05
CA ASN A 77 10.96 -10.99 -12.02
C ASN A 77 10.62 -9.53 -11.69
N THR A 78 10.40 -9.25 -10.40
CA THR A 78 10.03 -7.92 -9.93
C THR A 78 11.25 -6.99 -9.87
N VAL A 79 11.07 -5.74 -10.24
CA VAL A 79 12.10 -4.71 -10.06
C VAL A 79 12.27 -4.42 -8.56
N PRO A 80 13.51 -4.44 -8.02
CA PRO A 80 13.74 -4.13 -6.62
C PRO A 80 13.43 -2.65 -6.32
N PRO A 81 13.11 -2.32 -5.05
CA PRO A 81 12.97 -0.94 -4.61
C PRO A 81 14.24 -0.14 -4.86
N LYS A 82 14.09 1.12 -5.28
CA LYS A 82 15.23 2.05 -5.50
C LYS A 82 15.51 2.94 -4.29
N SER A 83 14.52 3.11 -3.42
CA SER A 83 14.66 3.88 -2.20
C SER A 83 13.72 3.33 -1.12
N GLY A 84 13.99 3.76 0.11
CA GLY A 84 13.16 3.55 1.28
C GLY A 84 13.21 4.78 2.17
N TYR A 85 12.67 4.64 3.38
CA TYR A 85 12.65 5.70 4.37
C TYR A 85 13.09 5.20 5.74
N THR A 86 13.67 6.07 6.56
CA THR A 86 13.88 5.81 7.99
C THR A 86 12.57 5.96 8.78
N GLU A 87 12.57 5.64 10.07
CA GLU A 87 11.41 5.88 10.97
C GLU A 87 10.96 7.35 10.99
N LYS A 88 11.90 8.27 10.72
CA LYS A 88 11.68 9.72 10.67
C LYS A 88 11.22 10.22 9.29
N LEU A 89 10.98 9.31 8.35
CA LEU A 89 10.62 9.61 6.97
C LEU A 89 11.71 10.35 6.18
N GLU A 90 12.97 10.15 6.54
CA GLU A 90 14.11 10.58 5.73
C GLU A 90 14.34 9.56 4.61
N GLU A 91 14.44 10.02 3.37
CA GLU A 91 14.63 9.13 2.22
C GLU A 91 16.05 8.57 2.19
N VAL A 92 16.15 7.27 1.91
CA VAL A 92 17.42 6.55 1.70
C VAL A 92 17.38 5.95 0.30
N ILE A 93 18.28 6.43 -0.57
CA ILE A 93 18.44 5.88 -1.92
C ILE A 93 19.37 4.67 -1.85
N PHE A 94 18.94 3.55 -2.44
CA PHE A 94 19.74 2.34 -2.48
C PHE A 94 20.67 2.37 -3.69
N SER A 95 21.99 2.30 -3.45
CA SER A 95 22.96 2.14 -4.53
C SER A 95 22.87 0.74 -5.16
N ASP A 96 22.71 -0.27 -4.30
CA ASP A 96 22.38 -1.64 -4.65
C ASP A 96 21.44 -2.23 -3.58
N PHE A 97 20.24 -2.63 -3.99
CA PHE A 97 19.25 -3.23 -3.08
C PHE A 97 19.72 -4.57 -2.50
N GLN A 98 20.68 -5.27 -3.14
CA GLN A 98 21.25 -6.50 -2.61
C GLN A 98 21.98 -6.29 -1.26
N ASN A 99 22.34 -5.05 -0.93
CA ASN A 99 22.95 -4.70 0.35
C ASN A 99 21.93 -4.52 1.48
N VAL A 100 20.62 -4.64 1.19
CA VAL A 100 19.59 -4.64 2.23
C VAL A 100 19.52 -6.02 2.88
N THR A 101 19.84 -6.10 4.18
CA THR A 101 19.83 -7.34 4.95
C THR A 101 18.66 -7.40 5.93
N ASP A 102 18.48 -8.56 6.57
CA ASP A 102 17.52 -8.77 7.67
C ASP A 102 16.08 -8.36 7.33
N MET A 103 15.70 -8.60 6.07
CA MET A 103 14.39 -8.21 5.55
C MET A 103 13.26 -8.92 6.29
N LYS A 104 12.32 -8.12 6.81
CA LYS A 104 11.12 -8.60 7.51
C LYS A 104 9.90 -7.84 7.02
N ILE A 105 8.78 -8.54 6.90
CA ILE A 105 7.51 -7.86 6.65
C ILE A 105 7.12 -7.05 7.89
N VAL A 106 6.61 -5.84 7.67
CA VAL A 106 6.09 -4.95 8.71
C VAL A 106 4.57 -4.90 8.62
N TYR A 107 4.04 -4.80 7.40
CA TYR A 107 2.60 -4.78 7.14
C TYR A 107 2.28 -5.59 5.88
N ASP A 108 1.37 -6.55 6.02
CA ASP A 108 0.85 -7.33 4.91
C ASP A 108 -0.43 -6.69 4.37
N SER A 109 -0.41 -6.28 3.09
CA SER A 109 -1.49 -5.53 2.47
C SER A 109 -2.75 -6.36 2.21
N CYS A 110 -2.64 -7.68 2.13
CA CYS A 110 -3.78 -8.55 1.89
C CYS A 110 -4.52 -8.87 3.19
N THR A 111 -3.78 -9.22 4.24
CA THR A 111 -4.35 -9.51 5.57
C THR A 111 -4.66 -8.25 6.36
N ARG A 112 -4.08 -7.11 5.96
CA ARG A 112 -4.15 -5.81 6.64
C ARG A 112 -3.62 -5.85 8.08
N LYS A 113 -2.61 -6.67 8.34
CA LYS A 113 -2.02 -6.88 9.67
C LYS A 113 -0.58 -6.41 9.72
N PHE A 114 -0.23 -5.83 10.86
CA PHE A 114 1.17 -5.62 11.22
C PHE A 114 1.80 -6.93 11.69
N SER A 115 3.07 -7.11 11.37
CA SER A 115 3.85 -8.22 11.91
C SER A 115 4.23 -7.91 13.36
N LYS A 116 4.18 -8.96 14.21
CA LYS A 116 4.56 -8.88 15.62
C LYS A 116 6.06 -8.78 15.81
#